data_AF-A0A7X7LI09-F1
#
_entry.id   AF-A0A7X7LI09-F1
#
_cell.length_a   1.000
_cell.length_b   1.000
_cell.length_c   1.000
_cell.angle_alpha   90.00
_cell.angle_beta   90.00
_cell.angle_gamma   90.00
#
_symmetry.space_group_name_H-M   'P 1'
#
loop_
_entity.id
_entity.type
_entity.pdbx_description
1 polymer ?
#
loop_
_entity_poly.entity_id
_entity_poly.type
_entity_poly.pdbx_seq_one_letter_code
_entity_poly.pdbx_strand_id
1 'polypeptide(L)'
;MIFPKKVLPGWIVFLFDLFICLCSFFIALSLRFNFKIPLTELAYLPVMTLTIALVRAGGFLVANTYSGMVRHTNTSDVINISRTVVVGSVVLAAANFFSYYYINGRYIIPFSVILIEMITTVFLLTTYRVLVKATYIDFIGL
;
A
#
# COMPACT_ATOMS: atom_id res chain seq x y z
N MET A 1 -11.33 -15.81 34.75
CA MET A 1 -11.00 -14.44 34.30
C MET A 1 -10.96 -14.44 32.78
N ILE A 2 -12.04 -13.96 32.14
CA ILE A 2 -12.13 -13.86 30.68
C ILE A 2 -11.80 -12.42 30.34
N PHE A 3 -10.52 -12.10 30.16
CA PHE A 3 -10.17 -10.85 29.50
C PHE A 3 -10.58 -11.01 28.04
N PRO A 4 -11.52 -10.20 27.51
CA PRO A 4 -11.77 -10.20 26.08
C PRO A 4 -10.47 -9.70 25.44
N LYS A 5 -9.72 -10.61 24.80
CA LYS A 5 -8.65 -10.23 23.90
C LYS A 5 -9.28 -9.31 22.87
N LYS A 6 -9.11 -7.99 23.02
CA LYS A 6 -9.54 -7.01 22.03
C LYS A 6 -8.61 -7.14 20.84
N VAL A 7 -8.79 -8.22 20.07
CA VAL A 7 -8.17 -8.40 18.76
C VAL A 7 -8.58 -7.19 17.93
N LEU A 8 -7.61 -6.42 17.44
CA LEU A 8 -7.93 -5.32 16.52
C LEU A 8 -8.71 -5.93 15.34
N PRO A 9 -9.89 -5.41 14.98
CA PRO A 9 -10.63 -5.92 13.83
C PRO A 9 -9.75 -5.84 12.57
N GLY A 10 -9.53 -6.97 11.89
CA GLY A 10 -8.65 -7.03 10.71
C GLY A 10 -9.06 -6.07 9.59
N TRP A 11 -10.35 -5.75 9.50
CA TRP A 11 -10.90 -4.76 8.56
C TRP A 11 -10.41 -3.33 8.82
N ILE A 12 -10.17 -2.96 10.09
CA ILE A 12 -9.62 -1.64 10.44
C ILE A 12 -8.18 -1.53 9.94
N VAL A 13 -7.38 -2.58 10.16
CA VAL A 13 -5.99 -2.64 9.67
C VAL A 13 -5.95 -2.52 8.14
N PHE A 14 -6.84 -3.25 7.45
CA PHE A 14 -6.95 -3.17 6.00
C PHE A 14 -7.27 -1.74 5.51
N LEU A 15 -8.21 -1.04 6.16
CA LEU A 15 -8.58 0.32 5.79
C LEU A 15 -7.41 1.31 5.99
N PHE A 16 -6.68 1.18 7.10
CA PHE A 16 -5.49 2.00 7.37
C PHE A 16 -4.36 1.70 6.39
N ASP A 17 -4.11 0.43 6.07
CA ASP A 17 -3.09 0.04 5.10
C ASP A 17 -3.42 0.62 3.71
N LEU A 18 -4.69 0.57 3.31
CA LEU A 18 -5.13 1.17 2.04
C LEU A 18 -4.97 2.70 2.05
N PHE A 19 -5.31 3.36 3.16
CA PHE A 19 -5.10 4.80 3.33
C PHE A 19 -3.62 5.17 3.21
N ILE A 20 -2.73 4.41 3.85
CA ILE A 20 -1.28 4.61 3.75
C ILE A 20 -0.78 4.45 2.31
N CYS A 21 -1.32 3.50 1.55
CA CYS A 21 -0.98 3.34 0.13
C CYS A 21 -1.40 4.57 -0.69
N LEU A 22 -2.60 5.11 -0.44
CA LEU A 22 -3.07 6.33 -1.10
C LEU A 22 -2.18 7.53 -0.75
N CYS A 23 -1.84 7.72 0.52
CA CYS A 23 -0.90 8.76 0.93
C CYS A 23 0.47 8.59 0.26
N SER A 24 0.99 7.37 0.18
CA SER A 24 2.25 7.06 -0.48
C SER A 24 2.22 7.42 -1.97
N PHE A 25 1.09 7.17 -2.64
CA PHE A 25 0.90 7.55 -4.03
C PHE A 25 0.92 9.07 -4.22
N PHE A 26 0.23 9.84 -3.38
CA PHE A 26 0.28 11.30 -3.46
C PHE A 26 1.68 11.86 -3.19
N ILE A 27 2.42 11.27 -2.25
CA ILE A 27 3.83 11.60 -2.01
C ILE A 27 4.67 11.29 -3.25
N ALA A 28 4.47 10.13 -3.87
CA ALA A 28 5.19 9.73 -5.07
C ALA A 28 4.93 10.66 -6.27
N LEU A 29 3.68 11.08 -6.49
CA LEU A 29 3.33 12.10 -7.48
C LEU A 29 4.02 13.43 -7.20
N SER A 30 3.98 13.88 -5.94
CA SER A 30 4.59 15.14 -5.53
C SER A 30 6.10 15.13 -5.77
N LEU A 31 6.78 14.05 -5.36
CA LEU A 31 8.22 13.89 -5.57
C LEU A 31 8.58 13.79 -7.05
N ARG A 32 7.81 13.03 -7.84
CA ARG A 32 8.08 12.84 -9.27
C ARG A 32 8.05 14.15 -10.06
N PHE A 33 7.14 15.05 -9.68
CA PHE A 33 6.92 16.33 -10.36
C PHE A 33 7.52 17.52 -9.61
N ASN A 34 8.39 17.30 -8.62
CA ASN A 34 8.97 18.36 -7.79
C ASN A 34 7.91 19.35 -7.26
N PHE A 35 6.76 18.83 -6.80
CA PHE A 35 5.60 19.57 -6.31
C PHE A 35 4.89 20.45 -7.36
N LYS A 36 5.23 20.32 -8.65
CA LYS A 36 4.59 21.02 -9.78
C LYS A 36 3.95 20.02 -10.74
N ILE A 37 2.79 19.49 -10.35
CA ILE A 37 2.05 18.50 -11.13
C ILE A 37 1.44 19.17 -12.38
N PRO A 38 1.74 18.69 -13.60
CA PRO A 38 1.18 19.26 -14.82
C PRO A 38 -0.33 18.98 -14.93
N LEU A 39 -1.07 19.91 -15.54
CA LEU A 39 -2.53 19.83 -15.71
C LEU A 39 -2.99 18.55 -16.42
N THR A 40 -2.17 18.04 -17.35
CA THR A 40 -2.44 16.79 -18.05
C THR A 40 -2.52 15.61 -17.10
N GLU A 41 -1.59 15.49 -16.16
CA GLU A 41 -1.55 14.41 -15.17
C GLU A 41 -2.65 14.60 -14.11
N LEU A 42 -2.94 15.85 -13.76
CA LEU A 42 -4.02 16.18 -12.82
C LEU A 42 -5.40 15.74 -13.34
N ALA A 43 -5.63 15.76 -14.65
CA ALA A 43 -6.85 15.26 -15.26
C ALA A 43 -6.98 13.73 -15.16
N TYR A 44 -5.86 13.00 -15.18
CA TYR A 44 -5.83 11.53 -15.05
C TYR A 44 -5.69 11.04 -13.61
N LEU A 45 -5.48 11.95 -12.66
CA LEU A 45 -5.30 11.65 -11.23
C LEU A 45 -6.39 10.73 -10.66
N PRO A 46 -7.70 10.90 -10.97
CA PRO A 46 -8.73 9.97 -10.50
C PRO A 46 -8.54 8.55 -11.01
N VAL A 47 -8.16 8.38 -12.29
CA VAL A 47 -7.90 7.07 -12.91
C VAL A 47 -6.67 6.42 -12.29
N MET A 48 -5.59 7.18 -12.10
CA MET A 48 -4.37 6.69 -11.45
C MET A 48 -4.63 6.24 -10.02
N THR A 49 -5.35 7.07 -9.24
CA THR A 49 -5.70 6.81 -7.84
C THR A 49 -6.55 5.55 -7.74
N LEU A 50 -7.58 5.42 -8.59
CA LEU A 50 -8.46 4.25 -8.60
C LEU A 50 -7.70 2.98 -8.98
N THR A 51 -6.81 3.06 -9.97
CA THR A 51 -6.01 1.91 -10.42
C THR A 51 -5.10 1.40 -9.30
N ILE A 52 -4.41 2.30 -8.60
CA ILE A 52 -3.56 1.93 -7.45
C ILE A 52 -4.40 1.38 -6.30
N ALA A 53 -5.51 2.04 -5.96
CA ALA A 53 -6.40 1.58 -4.89
C ALA A 53 -6.89 0.15 -5.15
N LEU A 54 -7.32 -0.16 -6.37
CA LEU A 54 -7.80 -1.49 -6.75
C LEU A 54 -6.70 -2.54 -6.69
N VAL A 55 -5.51 -2.26 -7.23
CA VAL A 55 -4.41 -3.22 -7.20
C VAL A 55 -3.91 -3.46 -5.76
N ARG A 56 -3.83 -2.40 -4.94
CA ARG A 56 -3.42 -2.51 -3.53
C ARG A 56 -4.45 -3.26 -2.69
N ALA A 57 -5.73 -2.89 -2.82
CA ALA A 57 -6.83 -3.57 -2.15
C ALA A 57 -6.86 -5.06 -2.53
N GLY A 58 -6.81 -5.38 -3.82
CA GLY A 58 -6.76 -6.77 -4.30
C GLY A 58 -5.54 -7.52 -3.78
N GLY A 59 -4.36 -6.90 -3.79
CA GLY A 59 -3.12 -7.49 -3.26
C GLY A 59 -3.23 -7.83 -1.77
N PHE A 60 -3.74 -6.92 -0.94
CA PHE A 60 -3.91 -7.16 0.49
C PHE A 60 -4.99 -8.20 0.80
N LEU A 61 -6.06 -8.25 0.01
CA LEU A 61 -7.09 -9.28 0.14
C LEU A 61 -6.54 -10.68 -0.15
N VAL A 62 -5.78 -10.83 -1.24
CA VAL A 62 -5.17 -12.11 -1.62
C VAL A 62 -4.09 -12.54 -0.62
N ALA A 63 -3.25 -11.61 -0.18
CA ALA A 63 -2.16 -11.89 0.73
C ALA A 63 -2.60 -12.11 2.20
N ASN A 64 -3.89 -11.88 2.52
CA ASN A 64 -4.43 -12.01 3.88
C ASN A 64 -3.58 -11.26 4.94
N THR A 65 -3.02 -10.11 4.57
CA THR A 65 -2.11 -9.34 5.44
C THR A 65 -2.77 -8.87 6.74
N TYR A 66 -4.10 -8.98 6.85
CA TYR A 66 -4.93 -8.64 8.00
C TYR A 66 -5.08 -9.77 9.04
N SER A 67 -4.84 -11.04 8.68
CA SER A 67 -5.14 -12.20 9.56
C SER A 67 -4.01 -12.57 10.53
N GLY A 68 -2.76 -12.22 10.22
CA GLY A 68 -1.57 -12.67 10.97
C GLY A 68 -1.11 -11.77 12.13
N MET A 69 -1.79 -10.66 12.42
CA MET A 69 -1.19 -9.54 13.16
C MET A 69 -0.92 -9.77 14.65
N VAL A 70 -1.58 -10.75 15.30
CA VAL A 70 -1.63 -10.82 16.79
C VAL A 70 -0.82 -11.96 17.41
N ARG A 71 -0.25 -12.91 16.65
CA ARG A 71 0.35 -14.10 17.28
C ARG A 71 1.85 -14.00 17.60
N HIS A 72 2.73 -13.58 16.69
CA HIS A 72 4.17 -13.48 16.97
C HIS A 72 4.87 -12.40 16.14
N THR A 73 5.83 -11.69 16.73
CA THR A 73 6.86 -10.89 16.05
C THR A 73 7.66 -11.81 15.16
N ASN A 74 7.26 -11.91 13.91
CA ASN A 74 8.00 -12.68 12.94
C ASN A 74 8.38 -11.72 11.83
N THR A 75 9.67 -11.57 11.55
CA THR A 75 10.22 -10.86 10.38
C THR A 75 9.45 -11.21 9.10
N SER A 76 8.88 -12.41 9.08
CA SER A 76 7.89 -12.89 8.12
C SER A 76 6.73 -11.92 7.79
N ASP A 77 6.23 -11.10 8.71
CA ASP A 77 5.15 -10.13 8.41
C ASP A 77 5.64 -8.99 7.51
N VAL A 78 6.84 -8.45 7.79
CA VAL A 78 7.48 -7.42 6.95
C VAL A 78 7.81 -7.99 5.57
N ILE A 79 8.27 -9.25 5.52
CA ILE A 79 8.52 -9.96 4.25
C ILE A 79 7.22 -10.15 3.45
N ASN A 80 6.12 -10.51 4.11
CA ASN A 80 4.84 -10.70 3.45
C ASN A 80 4.29 -9.38 2.88
N ILE A 81 4.39 -8.28 3.63
CA ILE A 81 3.96 -6.95 3.16
C ILE A 81 4.81 -6.50 1.98
N SER A 82 6.13 -6.54 2.13
CA SER A 82 7.04 -6.15 1.04
C SER A 82 6.81 -6.98 -0.21
N ARG A 83 6.65 -8.29 -0.10
CA ARG A 83 6.31 -9.16 -1.23
C ARG A 83 4.97 -8.77 -1.86
N THR A 84 3.94 -8.51 -1.06
CA THR A 84 2.61 -8.11 -1.55
C THR A 84 2.68 -6.79 -2.31
N VAL A 85 3.43 -5.82 -1.77
CA VAL A 85 3.61 -4.50 -2.40
C VAL A 85 4.39 -4.61 -3.70
N VAL A 86 5.50 -5.39 -3.71
CA VAL A 86 6.31 -5.63 -4.91
C VAL A 86 5.49 -6.32 -6.00
N VAL A 87 4.76 -7.39 -5.67
CA VAL A 87 3.88 -8.07 -6.63
C VAL A 87 2.83 -7.12 -7.18
N GLY A 88 2.19 -6.31 -6.32
CA GLY A 88 1.25 -5.28 -6.77
C GLY A 88 1.87 -4.24 -7.70
N SER A 89 3.11 -3.81 -7.44
CA SER A 89 3.83 -2.89 -8.32
C SER A 89 4.20 -3.52 -9.66
N VAL A 90 4.52 -4.81 -9.69
CA VAL A 90 4.72 -5.56 -10.94
C VAL A 90 3.42 -5.66 -11.73
N VAL A 91 2.28 -5.87 -11.06
CA VAL A 91 0.96 -5.85 -11.71
C VAL A 91 0.64 -4.47 -12.29
N LEU A 92 0.94 -3.37 -11.57
CA LEU A 92 0.79 -2.01 -12.09
C LEU A 92 1.70 -1.76 -13.31
N ALA A 93 2.94 -2.23 -13.26
CA ALA A 93 3.87 -2.16 -14.39
C ALA A 93 3.35 -2.95 -15.61
N ALA A 94 2.80 -4.14 -15.41
CA ALA A 94 2.19 -4.93 -16.47
C ALA A 94 0.94 -4.26 -17.04
N ALA A 95 0.10 -3.67 -16.18
CA ALA A 95 -1.08 -2.90 -16.61
C ALA A 95 -0.68 -1.68 -17.45
N ASN A 96 0.42 -1.02 -17.12
CA ASN A 96 1.00 0.05 -17.92
C ASN A 96 1.43 -0.43 -19.31
N PHE A 97 2.14 -1.56 -19.41
CA PHE A 97 2.52 -2.15 -20.70
C PHE A 97 1.30 -2.49 -21.55
N PHE A 98 0.27 -3.09 -20.92
CA PHE A 98 -0.98 -3.43 -21.60
C PHE A 98 -1.70 -2.18 -22.12
N SER A 99 -1.79 -1.13 -21.29
CA SER A 99 -2.41 0.13 -21.69
C SER A 99 -1.65 0.86 -22.82
N TYR A 100 -0.32 0.81 -22.78
CA TYR A 100 0.52 1.38 -23.83
C TYR A 100 0.29 0.67 -25.18
N TYR A 101 0.23 -0.66 -25.20
CA TYR A 101 0.13 -1.40 -26.47
C TYR A 101 -1.30 -1.53 -27.01
N TYR A 102 -2.32 -1.65 -26.13
CA TYR A 102 -3.68 -2.02 -26.53
C TYR A 102 -4.74 -0.94 -26.37
N ILE A 103 -4.49 0.14 -25.61
CA ILE A 103 -5.52 1.14 -25.30
C ILE A 103 -5.22 2.47 -26.00
N ASN A 104 -4.27 3.25 -25.48
CA ASN A 104 -4.10 4.66 -25.86
C ASN A 104 -2.66 5.06 -26.22
N GLY A 105 -1.71 4.11 -26.32
CA GLY A 105 -0.31 4.48 -26.56
C GLY A 105 0.33 5.28 -25.43
N ARG A 106 -0.29 5.29 -24.24
CA ARG A 106 0.13 6.09 -23.08
C ARG A 106 0.19 5.20 -21.84
N TYR A 107 1.16 5.48 -20.98
CA TYR A 107 1.24 4.88 -19.66
C TYR A 107 0.17 5.48 -18.75
N ILE A 108 -0.53 4.65 -17.98
CA ILE A 108 -1.55 5.11 -17.02
C ILE A 108 -0.85 5.86 -15.89
N ILE A 109 0.25 5.30 -15.37
CA ILE A 109 1.05 5.89 -14.30
C ILE A 109 2.51 5.86 -14.75
N PRO A 110 3.31 6.94 -14.66
CA PRO A 110 4.72 6.87 -15.01
C PRO A 110 5.47 5.82 -14.15
N PHE A 111 6.33 5.01 -14.76
CA PHE A 111 7.10 3.96 -14.04
C PHE A 111 7.84 4.50 -12.80
N SER A 112 8.37 5.72 -12.89
CA SER A 112 9.01 6.39 -11.76
C SER A 112 8.07 6.59 -10.57
N VAL A 113 6.80 6.91 -10.81
CA VAL A 113 5.80 7.07 -9.74
C VAL A 113 5.53 5.73 -9.08
N ILE A 114 5.42 4.63 -9.85
CA ILE A 114 5.24 3.28 -9.31
C ILE A 114 6.41 2.87 -8.42
N LEU A 115 7.65 3.15 -8.83
CA LEU A 115 8.83 2.81 -8.04
C LEU A 115 8.91 3.61 -6.74
N ILE A 116 8.67 4.93 -6.81
CA ILE A 116 8.69 5.78 -5.61
C ILE A 116 7.56 5.36 -4.66
N GLU A 117 6.33 5.17 -5.18
CA GLU A 117 5.18 4.73 -4.40
C GLU A 117 5.46 3.38 -3.73
N MET A 118 6.03 2.41 -4.46
CA MET A 118 6.41 1.11 -3.90
C MET A 118 7.33 1.25 -2.69
N ILE A 119 8.40 2.02 -2.82
CA ILE A 119 9.39 2.21 -1.73
C ILE A 119 8.74 2.92 -0.55
N THR A 120 8.01 4.02 -0.81
CA THR A 120 7.32 4.79 0.22
C THR A 120 6.25 3.96 0.94
N THR A 121 5.48 3.15 0.22
CA THR A 121 4.46 2.26 0.79
C THR A 121 5.07 1.18 1.66
N VAL A 122 6.12 0.49 1.21
CA VAL A 122 6.80 -0.52 2.04
C VAL A 122 7.32 0.13 3.33
N PHE A 123 7.95 1.30 3.23
CA PHE A 123 8.49 2.02 4.38
C PHE A 123 7.39 2.44 5.38
N LEU A 124 6.32 3.09 4.90
CA LEU A 124 5.25 3.60 5.76
C LEU A 124 4.44 2.46 6.40
N LEU A 125 4.10 1.41 5.64
CA LEU A 125 3.35 0.27 6.18
C LEU A 125 4.16 -0.48 7.24
N THR A 126 5.46 -0.70 6.99
CA THR A 126 6.34 -1.36 7.96
C THR A 126 6.44 -0.54 9.25
N THR A 127 6.66 0.76 9.13
CA THR A 127 6.76 1.67 10.28
C THR A 127 5.47 1.71 11.09
N TYR A 128 4.33 1.92 10.43
CA TYR A 128 3.01 1.94 11.06
C TYR A 128 2.71 0.64 11.80
N ARG A 129 2.97 -0.52 11.20
CA ARG A 129 2.68 -1.81 11.84
C ARG A 129 3.58 -2.10 13.04
N VAL A 130 4.85 -1.69 12.98
CA VAL A 130 5.73 -1.78 14.15
C VAL A 130 5.19 -0.91 15.30
N LEU A 131 4.75 0.32 15.01
CA LEU A 131 4.16 1.21 15.99
C LEU A 131 2.85 0.67 16.60
N VAL A 132 1.95 0.14 15.77
CA VAL A 132 0.68 -0.44 16.25
C VAL A 132 0.94 -1.67 17.13
N LYS A 133 1.92 -2.51 16.77
CA LYS A 133 2.28 -3.67 17.60
C LYS A 133 2.93 -3.25 18.91
N ALA A 134 3.84 -2.29 18.89
CA ALA A 134 4.47 -1.77 20.11
C ALA A 134 3.43 -1.22 21.09
N THR A 135 2.55 -0.33 20.61
CA THR A 135 1.49 0.26 21.45
C THR A 135 0.49 -0.78 21.96
N TYR A 136 0.17 -1.81 21.17
CA TYR A 136 -0.72 -2.88 21.60
C TYR A 136 -0.10 -3.80 22.67
N ILE A 137 1.22 -4.07 22.58
CA ILE A 137 1.96 -4.83 23.60
C ILE A 137 2.00 -4.04 24.90
N ASP A 138 2.37 -2.75 24.85
CA ASP A 138 2.44 -1.88 26.02
C ASP A 138 1.06 -1.75 26.71
N PHE A 139 -0.02 -1.61 25.93
CA PHE A 139 -1.38 -1.48 26.48
C PHE A 139 -1.89 -2.76 27.17
N ILE A 140 -1.35 -3.93 26.80
CA ILE A 140 -1.69 -5.22 27.41
C ILE A 140 -0.85 -5.50 28.68
N GLY A 141 0.16 -4.68 28.97
CA GLY A 141 0.92 -4.75 30.22
C GLY A 141 1.88 -5.92 30.29
N LEU A 142 2.78 -6.02 29.31
CA LEU A 142 4.06 -6.72 29.44
C LEU A 142 5.18 -5.72 29.68
#